data_AF-G8LZ04-F1
#
_entry.id   AF-G8LZ04-F1
#
_cell.length_a   1.000
_cell.length_b   1.000
_cell.length_c   1.000
_cell.angle_alpha   90.00
_cell.angle_beta   90.00
_cell.angle_gamma   90.00
#
_symmetry.space_group_name_H-M   'P 1'
#
loop_
_entity.id
_entity.type
_entity.pdbx_description
1 polymer ?
#
loop_
_entity_poly.entity_id
_entity_poly.type
_entity_poly.pdbx_seq_one_letter_code
_entity_poly.pdbx_strand_id
1 'polypeptide(L)' 'MDINTNGQKSNVDRSEEMENVNKAAEDYLIKATTDRWCLRCGTKLIFDDYDSGYVIRYEINDCLYVTFRGV' A
#
# COMPACT_ATOMS: atom_id res chain seq x y z
N MET A 1 6.71 -23.49 21.52
CA MET A 1 6.21 -22.12 21.68
C MET A 1 5.47 -21.80 20.40
N ASP A 2 4.16 -22.01 20.39
CA ASP A 2 3.28 -21.71 19.27
C ASP A 2 3.14 -20.20 19.14
N ILE A 3 3.71 -19.65 18.07
CA ILE A 3 3.54 -18.24 17.73
C ILE A 3 2.18 -18.11 17.03
N ASN A 4 1.20 -17.64 17.81
CA ASN A 4 0.15 -16.65 17.47
C ASN A 4 0.19 -16.19 15.99
N THR A 5 -0.88 -16.14 15.22
CA THR A 5 -2.28 -15.86 15.55
C THR A 5 -3.07 -16.09 14.26
N ASN A 6 -4.18 -16.81 14.33
CA ASN A 6 -5.29 -16.61 13.40
C ASN A 6 -5.76 -15.14 13.55
N GLY A 7 -5.31 -14.27 12.66
CA GLY A 7 -5.78 -12.90 12.55
C GLY A 7 -6.14 -12.64 11.09
N GLN A 8 -7.38 -12.97 10.74
CA GLN A 8 -8.05 -12.74 9.45
C GLN A 8 -7.18 -12.07 8.38
N LYS A 9 -6.63 -12.85 7.44
CA LYS A 9 -6.47 -12.33 6.08
C LYS A 9 -7.88 -12.12 5.57
N SER A 10 -8.43 -10.93 5.77
CA SER A 10 -9.61 -10.46 5.05
C SER A 10 -9.43 -10.91 3.59
N ASN A 11 -10.43 -11.59 3.02
CA ASN A 11 -10.47 -11.95 1.60
C ASN A 11 -10.61 -10.65 0.78
N VAL A 12 -9.61 -9.77 0.87
CA VAL A 12 -9.48 -8.57 0.07
C VAL A 12 -9.19 -9.06 -1.34
N ASP A 13 -10.11 -8.75 -2.24
CA ASP A 13 -9.92 -9.07 -3.64
C ASP A 13 -8.65 -8.37 -4.15
N ARG A 14 -7.86 -9.10 -4.94
CA ARG A 14 -6.60 -8.57 -5.45
C ARG A 14 -6.83 -7.33 -6.32
N SER A 15 -7.97 -7.24 -6.99
CA SER A 15 -8.36 -6.10 -7.82
C SER A 15 -8.71 -4.89 -6.95
N GLU A 16 -9.41 -5.09 -5.84
CA GLU A 16 -9.70 -4.01 -4.87
C GLU A 16 -8.42 -3.47 -4.23
N GLU A 17 -7.47 -4.36 -3.89
CA GLU A 17 -6.17 -3.97 -3.37
C GLU A 17 -5.39 -3.14 -4.41
N MET A 18 -5.37 -3.60 -5.67
CA MET A 18 -4.72 -2.89 -6.77
C MET A 18 -5.34 -1.52 -7.03
N GLU A 19 -6.67 -1.43 -7.04
CA GLU A 19 -7.39 -0.18 -7.22
C GLU A 19 -7.10 0.81 -6.07
N ASN A 20 -7.07 0.32 -4.83
CA ASN A 20 -6.75 1.17 -3.69
C ASN A 20 -5.32 1.73 -3.76
N VAL A 21 -4.36 0.89 -4.16
CA VAL A 21 -2.96 1.30 -4.36
C VAL A 21 -2.82 2.29 -5.51
N ASN A 22 -3.50 2.06 -6.64
CA ASN A 22 -3.49 2.99 -7.78
C ASN A 22 -4.08 4.36 -7.41
N LYS A 23 -5.23 4.39 -6.73
CA LYS A 23 -5.81 5.65 -6.27
C LYS A 23 -4.94 6.35 -5.23
N ALA A 24 -4.23 5.60 -4.39
CA ALA A 24 -3.26 6.17 -3.46
C ALA A 24 -2.12 6.86 -4.21
N ALA A 25 -1.67 6.25 -5.31
CA ALA A 25 -0.68 6.85 -6.18
C ALA A 25 -1.20 8.11 -6.85
N GLU A 26 -2.41 8.08 -7.42
CA GLU A 26 -3.05 9.27 -7.99
C GLU A 26 -3.17 10.41 -6.97
N ASP A 27 -3.64 10.10 -5.75
CA ASP A 27 -3.73 11.08 -4.66
C ASP A 27 -2.36 11.69 -4.35
N TYR A 28 -1.31 10.87 -4.25
CA TYR A 28 0.06 11.34 -4.04
C TYR A 28 0.57 12.20 -5.19
N LEU A 29 0.31 11.80 -6.44
CA LEU A 29 0.74 12.55 -7.62
C LEU A 29 0.06 13.92 -7.75
N ILE A 30 -1.15 14.08 -7.21
CA ILE A 30 -1.92 15.34 -7.26
C ILE A 30 -1.65 16.21 -6.02
N LYS A 31 -1.57 15.59 -4.83
CA LYS A 31 -1.59 16.30 -3.53
C LYS A 31 -0.30 16.15 -2.72
N ALA A 32 0.68 15.38 -3.21
CA ALA A 32 1.87 14.95 -2.48
C ALA A 32 1.57 14.21 -1.16
N THR A 33 0.36 13.66 -1.01
CA THR A 33 -0.07 12.92 0.18
C THR A 33 -1.22 11.98 -0.16
N THR A 34 -1.44 10.96 0.69
CA THR A 34 -2.62 10.10 0.64
C THR A 34 -3.13 9.79 2.05
N ASP A 35 -4.46 9.72 2.19
CA ASP A 35 -5.14 9.28 3.42
C ASP A 35 -5.68 7.84 3.29
N ARG A 36 -5.22 7.11 2.28
CA ARG A 36 -5.63 5.73 2.05
C ARG A 36 -4.91 4.77 2.97
N TRP A 37 -5.61 3.68 3.28
CA TRP A 37 -5.19 2.65 4.22
C TRP A 37 -5.05 1.31 3.51
N CYS A 38 -4.20 0.42 4.03
CA CYS A 38 -4.10 -0.96 3.60
C CYS A 38 -5.43 -1.66 3.85
N LEU A 39 -6.05 -2.22 2.81
CA LEU A 39 -7.29 -2.98 2.98
C LEU A 39 -7.07 -4.30 3.75
N ARG A 40 -5.84 -4.82 3.79
CA ARG A 40 -5.50 -6.09 4.46
C ARG A 40 -5.24 -5.91 5.95
N CYS A 41 -4.38 -4.96 6.32
CA CYS A 41 -3.94 -4.78 7.71
C CYS A 41 -4.44 -3.48 8.35
N GLY A 42 -5.16 -2.63 7.62
CA GLY A 42 -5.75 -1.40 8.17
C GLY A 42 -4.74 -0.33 8.56
N THR A 43 -3.50 -0.39 8.08
CA THR A 43 -2.45 0.61 8.36
C THR A 43 -2.37 1.67 7.28
N LYS A 44 -1.82 2.85 7.59
CA LYS A 44 -1.66 3.92 6.60
C LYS A 44 -0.72 3.49 5.48
N LEU A 45 -1.02 3.92 4.25
CA LEU A 45 -0.10 3.79 3.12
C LEU A 45 1.00 4.85 3.21
N ILE A 46 2.25 4.39 3.14
CA ILE A 46 3.44 5.24 3.11
C ILE A 46 3.92 5.31 1.67
N PHE A 47 4.16 6.54 1.20
CA PHE A 47 4.71 6.81 -0.13
C PHE A 47 6.13 7.35 0.01
N ASP A 48 7.08 6.65 -0.61
CA ASP A 48 8.43 7.16 -0.79
C ASP A 48 8.66 7.43 -2.28
N ASP A 49 8.95 8.69 -2.61
CA ASP A 49 9.31 9.12 -3.96
C ASP A 49 10.83 9.09 -4.12
N TYR A 50 11.30 8.45 -5.20
CA TYR A 50 12.71 8.30 -5.55
C TYR A 50 13.05 8.99 -6.89
N ASP A 51 12.29 10.03 -7.25
CA ASP A 51 12.37 10.84 -8.49
C ASP A 51 12.03 10.07 -9.79
N SER A 52 12.51 8.84 -9.92
CA SER A 52 12.33 7.93 -11.06
C SER A 52 11.19 6.92 -10.86
N GLY A 53 10.56 6.92 -9.69
CA GLY A 53 9.53 5.98 -9.30
C GLY A 53 9.13 6.19 -7.84
N TYR A 54 8.05 5.53 -7.44
CA TYR A 54 7.56 5.62 -6.07
C TYR A 54 7.27 4.23 -5.51
N VAL A 55 7.43 4.11 -4.20
CA VAL A 55 7.20 2.90 -3.44
C VAL A 55 6.04 3.13 -2.48
N ILE A 56 5.10 2.19 -2.46
CA ILE A 56 3.96 2.17 -1.55
C ILE A 56 4.17 1.06 -0.53
N ARG A 57 4.30 1.45 0.73
CA ARG A 57 4.54 0.55 1.87
C ARG A 57 3.40 0.61 2.88
N TYR A 58 3.32 -0.39 3.75
CA TYR A 58 2.41 -0.43 4.89
C TYR A 58 3.23 -0.63 6.17
N GLU A 59 2.81 -0.02 7.29
CA GLU A 59 3.55 -0.08 8.56
C GLU A 59 3.62 -1.48 9.18
N ILE A 60 2.63 -2.34 8.91
CA ILE A 60 2.56 -3.68 9.49
C ILE A 60 2.73 -4.72 8.38
N ASN A 61 3.72 -5.61 8.56
CA ASN A 61 4.06 -6.79 7.75
C ASN A 61 4.93 -6.59 6.48
N ASP A 62 5.58 -5.43 6.28
CA ASP A 62 6.55 -5.23 5.18
C ASP A 62 6.04 -5.66 3.78
N CYS A 63 4.74 -5.58 3.53
CA CYS A 63 4.24 -5.76 2.17
C CYS A 63 4.71 -4.56 1.33
N LEU A 64 5.41 -4.85 0.24
CA LEU A 64 6.05 -3.83 -0.60
C LEU A 64 5.36 -3.80 -1.97
N TYR A 65 4.79 -2.66 -2.35
CA TYR A 65 4.35 -2.43 -3.72
C TYR A 65 5.24 -1.37 -4.37
N VAL A 66 5.88 -1.72 -5.48
CA VAL A 66 6.82 -0.83 -6.19
C VAL A 66 6.21 -0.49 -7.54
N THR A 67 6.05 0.81 -7.81
CA THR A 67 5.64 1.29 -9.13
C THR A 67 6.72 2.17 -9.72
N PHE A 68 7.18 1.82 -10.92
CA PHE A 68 8.12 2.64 -11.67
C PHE A 68 7.34 3.67 -12.50
N ARG A 69 7.77 4.94 -12.46
CA ARG A 69 7.39 5.89 -13.50
C ARG A 69 8.37 5.67 -14.64
N GLY A 70 7.87 5.21 -15.79
CA GLY A 70 8.66 5.31 -17.02
C GLY A 70 8.92 6.78 -17.30
N VAL A 71 10.20 7.16 -17.36
CA VAL A 71 10.64 8.49 -17.80
C VAL A 71 10.37 8.67 -19.29
#